data_AF-A0A2W6ESJ7-F1
#
_entry.id   AF-A0A2W6ESJ7-F1
#
_cell.length_a   1.000
_cell.length_b   1.000
_cell.length_c   1.000
_cell.angle_alpha   90.00
_cell.angle_beta   90.00
_cell.angle_gamma   90.00
#
_symmetry.space_group_name_H-M   'P 1'
#
loop_
_entity.id
_entity.type
_entity.pdbx_description
1 polymer ?
#
loop_
_entity_poly.entity_id
_entity_poly.type
_entity_poly.pdbx_seq_one_letter_code
_entity_poly.pdbx_strand_id
1 'polypeptide(L)'
;WLRGQAAGGYVEYDPQTGAYSLTPEQAFALTDPDGAVYAPGAFELALGTLRAERKVTEAFRSGTGVGWHEHDDGVFSGCERFFRPGYAANLVTSWLPALDDAEAKLRAG
;
A
#
# COMPACT_ATOMS: atom_id res chain seq x y z
N TRP A 1 -0.64 11.84 18.38
CA TRP A 1 -0.89 11.30 17.03
C TRP A 1 -1.38 12.38 16.06
N LEU A 2 -2.56 12.99 16.22
CA LEU A 2 -3.09 14.03 15.31
C LEU A 2 -2.14 15.22 15.06
N ARG A 3 -1.46 15.73 16.08
CA ARG A 3 -0.42 16.77 15.90
C ARG A 3 0.69 16.37 14.92
N GLY A 4 1.08 15.10 14.94
CA GLY A 4 2.08 14.56 14.02
C GLY A 4 1.53 14.41 12.60
N GLN A 5 0.26 13.99 12.46
CA GLN A 5 -0.42 13.94 11.16
C GLN A 5 -0.58 15.33 10.55
N ALA A 6 -0.91 16.33 11.37
CA ALA A 6 -1.00 17.72 10.92
C ALA A 6 0.37 18.31 10.55
N ALA A 7 1.40 18.07 11.37
CA ALA A 7 2.77 18.47 11.01
C ALA A 7 3.28 17.78 9.73
N GLY A 8 2.80 16.57 9.45
CA GLY A 8 3.10 15.81 8.23
C GLY A 8 2.22 16.14 7.03
N GLY A 9 1.22 17.04 7.16
CA GLY A 9 0.32 17.43 6.07
C GLY A 9 -0.75 16.40 5.70
N TYR A 10 -1.01 15.40 6.54
CA TYR A 10 -2.06 14.38 6.31
C TYR A 10 -3.43 14.79 6.86
N VAL A 11 -3.47 15.77 7.77
CA VAL A 11 -4.67 16.28 8.43
C VAL A 11 -4.52 17.79 8.59
N GLU A 12 -5.58 18.56 8.41
CA GLU A 12 -5.60 20.00 8.67
C GLU A 12 -5.77 20.28 10.17
N TYR A 13 -5.14 21.35 10.66
CA TYR A 13 -5.31 21.84 12.03
C TYR A 13 -5.70 23.31 12.04
N ASP A 14 -6.81 23.62 12.71
CA ASP A 14 -7.24 25.00 12.93
C ASP A 14 -6.75 25.49 14.31
N PRO A 15 -5.83 26.47 14.39
CA PRO A 15 -5.34 26.99 15.66
C PRO A 15 -6.36 27.83 16.44
N GLN A 16 -7.40 28.37 15.79
CA GLN A 16 -8.42 29.18 16.45
C GLN A 16 -9.39 28.32 17.25
N THR A 17 -9.76 27.16 16.71
CA THR A 17 -10.72 26.23 17.34
C THR A 17 -10.04 25.02 18.00
N GLY A 18 -8.79 24.74 17.66
CA GLY A 18 -8.07 23.53 18.07
C GLY A 18 -8.57 22.26 17.37
N ALA A 19 -9.39 22.39 16.33
CA ALA A 19 -9.99 21.27 15.62
C ALA A 19 -9.06 20.69 14.54
N TYR A 20 -9.29 19.42 14.21
CA TYR A 20 -8.64 18.71 13.13
C TYR A 20 -9.66 18.31 12.06
N SER A 21 -9.28 18.37 10.79
CA SER A 21 -10.16 17.99 9.68
C SER A 21 -9.37 17.38 8.52
N LEU A 22 -10.07 16.72 7.59
CA LEU A 22 -9.48 16.25 6.33
C LEU A 22 -10.06 17.08 5.19
N THR A 23 -9.24 17.46 4.23
CA THR A 23 -9.75 17.92 2.93
C THR A 23 -10.43 16.77 2.20
N PRO A 24 -11.27 17.05 1.19
CA PRO A 24 -11.85 15.99 0.35
C PRO A 24 -10.80 15.06 -0.27
N GLU A 25 -9.66 15.60 -0.71
CA GLU A 25 -8.57 14.83 -1.30
C GLU A 25 -7.85 13.94 -0.28
N GLN A 26 -7.59 14.48 0.93
CA GLN A 26 -7.01 13.69 2.03
C GLN A 26 -7.97 12.56 2.43
N ALA A 27 -9.27 12.85 2.58
CA ALA A 27 -10.27 11.83 2.89
C ALA A 27 -10.34 10.75 1.79
N PHE A 28 -10.43 11.17 0.52
CA PHE A 28 -10.43 10.27 -0.64
C PHE A 28 -9.23 9.31 -0.63
N ALA A 29 -8.03 9.80 -0.29
CA ALA A 29 -6.84 8.98 -0.33
C ALA A 29 -6.60 8.12 0.93
N LEU A 30 -7.16 8.51 2.09
CA LEU A 30 -6.77 7.96 3.39
C LEU A 30 -7.85 7.16 4.10
N THR A 31 -9.12 7.24 3.71
CA THR A 31 -10.22 6.72 4.56
C THR A 31 -11.05 5.60 3.95
N ASP A 32 -10.96 5.37 2.64
CA ASP A 32 -11.76 4.35 1.96
C ASP A 32 -10.89 3.19 1.43
N PRO A 33 -10.88 2.02 2.11
CA PRO A 33 -10.09 0.87 1.69
C PRO A 33 -10.58 0.21 0.39
N ASP A 34 -11.80 0.49 -0.04
CA ASP A 34 -12.38 -0.02 -1.30
C ASP A 34 -12.43 1.07 -2.39
N GLY A 35 -11.86 2.25 -2.10
CA GLY A 35 -11.76 3.37 -3.02
C GLY A 35 -10.72 3.16 -4.13
N ALA A 36 -10.68 4.10 -5.08
CA ALA A 36 -9.75 4.04 -6.21
C ALA A 36 -8.27 4.22 -5.81
N VAL A 37 -8.01 4.72 -4.60
CA VAL A 37 -6.68 4.74 -3.99
C VAL A 37 -6.84 4.55 -2.48
N TYR A 38 -5.89 3.85 -1.85
CA TYR A 38 -5.85 3.70 -0.39
C TYR A 38 -4.40 3.76 0.10
N ALA A 39 -3.92 5.00 0.30
CA ALA A 39 -2.53 5.27 0.68
C ALA A 39 -2.08 4.65 2.01
N PRO A 40 -2.94 4.40 3.04
CA PRO A 40 -2.51 3.75 4.27
C PRO A 40 -1.84 2.39 4.08
N GLY A 41 -2.22 1.63 3.04
CA GLY A 41 -1.56 0.37 2.69
C GLY A 41 -0.07 0.53 2.37
N ALA A 42 0.32 1.65 1.74
CA ALA A 42 1.72 1.94 1.44
C ALA A 42 2.56 2.15 2.70
N PHE A 43 2.00 2.84 3.70
CA PHE A 43 2.71 3.07 4.97
C PHE A 43 2.87 1.78 5.77
N GLU A 44 1.85 0.92 5.78
CA GLU A 44 1.91 -0.41 6.40
C GLU A 44 2.99 -1.28 5.72
N LEU A 45 2.98 -1.33 4.38
CA LEU A 45 3.97 -2.04 3.58
C LEU A 45 5.38 -1.55 3.88
N ALA A 46 5.61 -0.23 3.86
CA ALA A 46 6.92 0.37 4.12
C ALA A 46 7.44 0.01 5.51
N LEU A 47 6.59 0.10 6.55
CA LEU A 47 6.97 -0.28 7.91
C LEU A 47 7.27 -1.78 8.01
N GLY A 48 6.47 -2.65 7.39
CA GLY A 48 6.72 -4.09 7.33
C GLY A 48 8.05 -4.42 6.65
N THR A 49 8.36 -3.77 5.52
CA THR A 49 9.63 -3.95 4.81
C THR A 49 10.82 -3.48 5.65
N LEU A 50 10.72 -2.33 6.33
CA LEU A 50 11.81 -1.81 7.17
C LEU A 50 12.14 -2.72 8.36
N ARG A 51 11.19 -3.51 8.87
CA ARG A 51 11.47 -4.50 9.93
C ARG A 51 12.45 -5.59 9.49
N ALA A 52 12.58 -5.83 8.18
CA ALA A 52 13.54 -6.79 7.64
C ALA A 52 14.98 -6.26 7.56
N GLU A 53 15.25 -5.00 7.92
CA GLU A 53 16.55 -4.32 7.76
C GLU A 53 17.73 -5.20 8.22
N ARG A 54 17.69 -5.70 9.46
CA ARG A 54 18.78 -6.51 10.01
C ARG A 54 18.97 -7.82 9.26
N LYS A 55 17.88 -8.47 8.86
CA LYS A 55 17.90 -9.76 8.17
C LYS A 55 18.45 -9.62 6.76
N VAL A 56 17.99 -8.60 6.04
CA VAL A 56 18.51 -8.23 4.71
C VAL A 56 19.99 -7.89 4.82
N THR A 57 20.38 -7.07 5.80
CA THR A 57 21.80 -6.72 6.03
C THR A 57 22.68 -7.95 6.22
N GLU A 58 22.21 -8.97 6.94
CA GLU A 58 22.96 -10.22 7.14
C GLU A 58 22.98 -11.10 5.87
N ALA A 59 21.86 -11.20 5.17
CA ALA A 59 21.77 -11.89 3.88
C ALA A 59 22.80 -11.34 2.88
N PHE A 60 22.95 -10.01 2.81
CA PHE A 60 23.97 -9.35 1.98
C PHE A 60 25.42 -9.73 2.36
N ARG A 61 25.71 -9.93 3.66
CA ARG A 61 27.07 -10.30 4.13
C ARG A 61 27.39 -11.77 3.92
N SER A 62 26.42 -12.62 4.20
CA SER A 62 26.58 -14.07 4.17
C SER A 62 26.38 -14.67 2.77
N GLY A 63 25.76 -13.94 1.85
CA GLY A 63 25.33 -14.45 0.55
C GLY A 63 24.08 -15.33 0.62
N THR A 64 23.44 -15.42 1.79
CA THR A 64 22.13 -16.08 1.93
C THR A 64 21.01 -15.17 1.42
N GLY A 65 19.82 -15.73 1.20
CA GLY A 65 18.64 -14.97 0.80
C GLY A 65 17.67 -14.72 1.95
N VAL A 66 16.67 -13.88 1.72
CA VAL A 66 15.47 -13.77 2.57
C VAL A 66 14.29 -14.29 1.76
N GLY A 67 13.68 -15.37 2.22
CA GLY A 67 12.49 -15.95 1.62
C GLY A 67 11.28 -15.03 1.79
N TRP A 68 10.39 -15.03 0.80
CA TRP A 68 9.18 -14.19 0.81
C TRP A 68 8.32 -14.41 2.07
N HIS A 69 8.17 -15.66 2.51
CA HIS A 69 7.41 -16.03 3.70
C HIS A 69 8.04 -15.55 5.03
N GLU A 70 9.26 -15.03 4.99
CA GLU A 70 10.00 -14.58 6.16
C GLU A 70 9.88 -13.08 6.43
N HIS A 71 9.11 -12.36 5.61
CA HIS A 71 8.79 -10.96 5.83
C HIS A 71 7.79 -10.78 6.97
N ASP A 72 7.82 -9.59 7.57
CA ASP A 72 6.82 -9.16 8.56
C ASP A 72 5.41 -9.18 7.96
N ASP A 73 4.41 -9.48 8.78
CA ASP A 73 3.01 -9.57 8.33
C ASP A 73 2.54 -8.29 7.62
N GLY A 74 3.05 -7.13 8.02
CA GLY A 74 2.77 -5.83 7.41
C GLY A 74 3.17 -5.74 5.93
N VAL A 75 4.11 -6.57 5.47
CA VAL A 75 4.43 -6.67 4.03
C VAL A 75 3.25 -7.27 3.27
N PHE A 76 2.63 -8.33 3.78
CA PHE A 76 1.53 -9.00 3.07
C PHE A 76 0.25 -8.15 3.10
N SER A 77 -0.15 -7.69 4.29
CA SER A 77 -1.37 -6.87 4.44
C SER A 77 -1.22 -5.50 3.78
N GLY A 78 -0.07 -4.84 3.90
CA GLY A 78 0.19 -3.57 3.26
C GLY A 78 0.23 -3.67 1.73
N CYS A 79 0.87 -4.71 1.19
CA CYS A 79 0.89 -4.97 -0.25
C CYS A 79 -0.53 -5.19 -0.80
N GLU A 80 -1.32 -6.04 -0.14
CA GLU A 80 -2.71 -6.29 -0.52
C GLU A 80 -3.52 -4.99 -0.56
N ARG A 81 -3.50 -4.21 0.53
CA ARG A 81 -4.25 -2.94 0.64
C ARG A 81 -3.81 -1.90 -0.37
N PHE A 82 -2.50 -1.78 -0.63
CA PHE A 82 -1.98 -0.75 -1.51
C PHE A 82 -2.23 -1.04 -2.99
N PHE A 83 -2.12 -2.31 -3.41
CA PHE A 83 -2.29 -2.69 -4.81
C PHE A 83 -3.73 -3.08 -5.18
N ARG A 84 -4.58 -3.46 -4.22
CA ARG A 84 -5.99 -3.83 -4.46
C ARG A 84 -6.73 -2.82 -5.36
N PRO A 85 -6.67 -1.49 -5.12
CA PRO A 85 -7.38 -0.54 -5.98
C PRO A 85 -6.94 -0.62 -7.45
N GLY A 86 -5.64 -0.77 -7.68
CA GLY A 86 -5.07 -0.92 -9.02
C GLY A 86 -5.58 -2.18 -9.73
N TYR A 87 -5.57 -3.32 -9.03
CA TYR A 87 -6.12 -4.58 -9.55
C TYR A 87 -7.61 -4.47 -9.86
N ALA A 88 -8.40 -3.93 -8.92
CA ALA A 88 -9.85 -3.78 -9.09
C ALA A 88 -10.19 -2.89 -10.31
N ALA A 89 -9.44 -1.81 -10.51
CA ALA A 89 -9.68 -0.88 -11.61
C ALA A 89 -9.17 -1.38 -12.98
N ASN A 90 -8.07 -2.14 -13.02
CA ASN A 90 -7.33 -2.37 -14.27
C ASN A 90 -7.15 -3.83 -14.67
N LEU A 91 -7.25 -4.80 -13.76
CA LEU A 91 -6.88 -6.18 -14.05
C LEU A 91 -7.67 -6.75 -15.24
N VAL A 92 -9.01 -6.66 -15.17
CA VAL A 92 -9.90 -7.22 -16.19
C VAL A 92 -10.05 -6.30 -17.40
N THR A 93 -10.07 -4.99 -17.16
CA THR A 93 -10.43 -3.98 -18.17
C THR A 93 -9.25 -3.55 -19.04
N SER A 94 -8.02 -3.68 -18.55
CA SER A 94 -6.82 -3.09 -19.18
C SER A 94 -5.64 -4.06 -19.24
N TRP A 95 -5.28 -4.72 -18.12
CA TRP A 95 -4.07 -5.53 -18.05
C TRP A 95 -4.22 -6.89 -18.73
N LEU A 96 -5.30 -7.62 -18.49
CA LEU A 96 -5.54 -8.91 -19.17
C LEU A 96 -5.68 -8.75 -20.70
N PRO A 97 -6.44 -7.78 -21.23
CA PRO A 97 -6.53 -7.56 -22.69
C PRO A 97 -5.20 -7.16 -23.35
N ALA A 98 -4.25 -6.60 -22.59
CA ALA A 98 -2.94 -6.21 -23.10
C ALA A 98 -1.96 -7.39 -23.21
N LEU A 99 -2.31 -8.57 -22.69
CA LEU A 99 -1.48 -9.77 -22.75
C LEU A 99 -1.93 -10.67 -23.91
N ASP A 100 -0.99 -10.98 -24.82
CA ASP A 100 -1.24 -11.86 -25.96
C ASP A 100 -1.79 -13.22 -25.50
N ASP A 101 -2.94 -13.60 -26.07
CA ASP A 101 -3.69 -14.84 -25.83
C ASP A 101 -4.11 -15.14 -24.37
N ALA A 102 -3.83 -14.26 -23.41
CA ALA A 102 -4.09 -14.55 -21.99
C ALA A 102 -5.60 -14.64 -21.70
N GLU A 103 -6.38 -13.69 -22.21
CA GLU A 103 -7.83 -13.70 -21.99
C GLU A 103 -8.50 -14.93 -22.62
N ALA A 104 -8.07 -15.33 -23.82
CA ALA A 104 -8.59 -16.50 -24.50
C ALA A 104 -8.32 -17.79 -23.70
N LYS A 105 -7.10 -17.96 -23.17
CA LYS A 105 -6.74 -19.10 -22.34
C LYS A 105 -7.56 -19.14 -21.05
N LEU A 106 -7.70 -18.02 -20.35
CA LEU A 106 -8.50 -17.94 -19.11
C LEU A 106 -9.98 -18.28 -19.33
N ARG A 107 -10.56 -17.92 -20.47
CA ARG A 107 -11.95 -18.27 -20.82
C ARG A 107 -12.12 -19.74 -21.19
N ALA A 108 -11.07 -20.41 -21.63
CA ALA A 108 -11.10 -21.82 -22.04
C ALA A 108 -10.99 -22.82 -20.85
N GLY A 109 -10.47 -22.36 -19.70
CA GLY A 109 -10.18 -23.20 -18.52
C GLY A 109 -8.80 -23.84 -18.57
#